data_AF-A0A2D7Y5J5-F1
#
_entry.id   AF-A0A2D7Y5J5-F1
#
_cell.length_a   1.000
_cell.length_b   1.000
_cell.length_c   1.000
_cell.angle_alpha   90.00
_cell.angle_beta   90.00
_cell.angle_gamma   90.00
#
_symmetry.space_group_name_H-M   'P 1'
#
loop_
_entity.id
_entity.type
_entity.pdbx_description
1 polymer ?
#
loop_
_entity_poly.entity_id
_entity_poly.type
_entity_poly.pdbx_seq_one_letter_code
_entity_poly.pdbx_strand_id
1 'polypeptide(L)'
;MALKIRLARGGAKKRPYYRIVVADSRAPRDGRFIEKVGSYNPMLPKDGQRVSLDMEKIKAWIAKGAQPTDRVGRFIHDAEAGAWAWEKGNNPKKAEPGIKAKERLAEKAEKEAELKAAQEEAEAAAKAEAEAPAEEEAPAEEAPAEAAAEEEKSE
;
A
#
# COMPACT_ATOMS: atom_id res chain seq x y z
N MET A 1 -40.21 -0.29 -4.86
CA MET A 1 -40.39 -1.68 -4.38
C MET A 1 -39.06 -2.35 -4.53
N ALA A 2 -38.43 -2.72 -3.42
CA ALA A 2 -37.14 -3.39 -3.43
C ALA A 2 -36.96 -4.09 -2.08
N LEU A 3 -36.88 -5.42 -2.11
CA LEU A 3 -36.48 -6.21 -0.96
C LEU A 3 -35.04 -5.87 -0.61
N LYS A 4 -34.77 -5.54 0.65
CA LYS A 4 -33.44 -5.24 1.16
C LYS A 4 -33.09 -6.14 2.34
N ILE A 5 -31.87 -6.68 2.33
CA ILE A 5 -31.28 -7.35 3.49
C ILE A 5 -30.55 -6.27 4.30
N ARG A 6 -31.08 -5.93 5.47
CA ARG A 6 -30.68 -4.74 6.24
C ARG A 6 -30.52 -5.02 7.73
N LEU A 7 -29.83 -4.12 8.41
CA LEU A 7 -29.68 -4.13 9.87
C LEU A 7 -30.86 -3.40 10.52
N ALA A 8 -31.70 -4.15 11.23
CA ALA A 8 -32.67 -3.61 12.19
C ALA A 8 -32.00 -3.52 13.56
N ARG A 9 -32.13 -2.39 14.25
CA ARG A 9 -31.58 -2.21 15.60
C ARG A 9 -32.49 -2.89 16.63
N GLY A 10 -31.87 -3.27 17.73
CA GLY A 10 -32.47 -3.70 18.98
C GLY A 10 -31.45 -3.51 20.10
N GLY A 11 -31.65 -4.23 21.19
CA GLY A 11 -30.89 -4.01 22.43
C GLY A 11 -31.34 -2.75 23.16
N ALA A 12 -30.49 -2.25 24.05
CA ALA A 12 -30.82 -1.19 25.00
C ALA A 12 -30.01 0.09 24.76
N LYS A 13 -30.32 1.15 25.53
CA LYS A 13 -29.48 2.36 25.61
C LYS A 13 -28.04 1.95 25.95
N LYS A 14 -27.06 2.48 25.23
CA LYS A 14 -25.62 2.13 25.29
C LYS A 14 -25.26 0.65 25.00
N ARG A 15 -26.21 -0.24 24.66
CA ARG A 15 -25.94 -1.65 24.29
C ARG A 15 -26.61 -2.01 22.95
N PRO A 16 -26.05 -1.57 21.80
CA PRO A 16 -26.63 -1.83 20.49
C PRO A 16 -26.48 -3.30 20.09
N TYR A 17 -27.57 -3.91 19.64
CA TYR A 17 -27.59 -5.22 19.00
C TYR A 17 -28.35 -5.10 17.67
N TYR A 18 -27.91 -5.79 16.62
CA TYR A 18 -28.56 -5.73 15.32
C TYR A 18 -29.07 -7.10 14.88
N ARG A 19 -30.27 -7.10 14.30
CA ARG A 19 -30.87 -8.24 13.62
C ARG A 19 -30.68 -8.03 12.12
N ILE A 20 -30.23 -9.05 11.41
CA ILE A 20 -30.12 -9.02 9.95
C ILE A 20 -31.46 -9.55 9.42
N VAL A 21 -32.21 -8.68 8.74
CA VAL A 21 -33.60 -8.94 8.36
C VAL A 21 -33.83 -8.61 6.88
N VAL A 22 -34.72 -9.38 6.26
CA VAL A 22 -35.26 -9.11 4.92
C VAL A 22 -36.55 -8.30 5.09
N ALA A 23 -36.61 -7.12 4.48
CA ALA A 23 -37.79 -6.25 4.51
C ALA A 23 -37.87 -5.41 3.22
N ASP A 24 -39.05 -4.90 2.87
CA ASP A 24 -39.13 -3.90 1.79
C ASP A 24 -38.46 -2.58 2.22
N SER A 25 -37.84 -1.93 1.24
CA SER A 25 -37.22 -0.61 1.32
C SER A 25 -38.02 0.46 2.10
N ARG A 26 -39.35 0.48 1.98
CA ARG A 26 -40.25 1.49 2.58
C ARG A 26 -40.62 1.18 4.03
N ALA A 27 -40.43 -0.04 4.51
CA ALA A 27 -40.79 -0.41 5.88
C ALA A 27 -39.88 0.31 6.90
N PRO A 28 -40.38 0.77 8.06
CA PRO A 28 -39.56 1.43 9.08
C PRO A 28 -38.45 0.52 9.58
N ARG A 29 -37.28 1.09 9.89
CA ARG A 29 -36.01 0.36 10.14
C ARG A 29 -36.15 -0.82 11.11
N ASP A 30 -36.84 -0.60 12.23
CA ASP A 30 -36.96 -1.56 13.34
C ASP A 30 -38.35 -2.19 13.46
N GLY A 31 -39.25 -1.92 12.50
CA GLY A 31 -40.62 -2.42 12.49
C GLY A 31 -40.78 -3.76 11.78
N ARG A 32 -41.91 -3.96 11.09
CA ARG A 32 -42.25 -5.21 10.40
C ARG A 32 -41.17 -5.58 9.36
N PHE A 33 -40.70 -6.82 9.46
CA PHE A 33 -39.84 -7.49 8.48
C PHE A 33 -40.55 -8.77 7.98
N ILE A 34 -40.00 -9.39 6.95
CA ILE A 34 -40.51 -10.64 6.36
C ILE A 34 -39.86 -11.83 7.07
N GLU A 35 -38.52 -11.84 7.10
CA GLU A 35 -37.75 -12.91 7.74
C GLU A 35 -36.49 -12.35 8.42
N LYS A 36 -36.06 -13.01 9.50
CA LYS A 36 -34.76 -12.80 10.16
C LYS A 36 -33.78 -13.85 9.62
N VAL A 37 -32.71 -13.40 9.00
CA VAL A 37 -31.67 -14.25 8.39
C VAL A 37 -30.32 -14.21 9.13
N GLY A 38 -30.25 -13.47 10.24
CA GLY A 38 -29.03 -13.44 11.05
C GLY A 38 -29.04 -12.42 12.19
N SER A 39 -27.87 -12.19 12.75
CA SER A 39 -27.62 -11.19 13.79
C SER A 39 -26.18 -10.67 13.78
N TYR A 40 -25.98 -9.52 14.41
CA TYR A 40 -24.72 -8.81 14.47
C TYR A 40 -24.61 -8.03 15.79
N ASN A 41 -23.58 -8.32 16.59
CA ASN A 41 -23.37 -7.71 17.89
C ASN A 41 -22.03 -6.93 17.92
N PRO A 42 -22.02 -5.60 17.70
CA PRO A 42 -20.77 -4.82 17.62
C PRO A 42 -19.99 -4.76 18.93
N MET A 43 -20.56 -5.18 20.07
CA MET A 43 -19.91 -5.16 21.38
C MET A 43 -18.92 -6.32 21.56
N LEU A 44 -18.97 -7.36 20.73
CA LEU A 44 -17.98 -8.45 20.77
C LEU A 44 -16.68 -8.03 20.06
N PRO A 45 -15.52 -8.60 20.45
CA PRO A 45 -14.26 -8.45 19.72
C PRO A 45 -14.41 -8.94 18.27
N LYS A 46 -13.49 -8.53 17.39
CA LYS A 46 -13.53 -8.88 15.96
C LYS A 46 -13.34 -10.38 15.74
N ASP A 47 -12.53 -11.00 16.60
CA ASP A 47 -12.05 -12.37 16.53
C ASP A 47 -13.04 -13.36 17.20
N GLY A 48 -14.09 -12.84 17.84
CA GLY A 48 -15.21 -13.64 18.36
C GLY A 48 -16.35 -13.78 17.35
N GLN A 49 -17.34 -14.60 17.66
CA GLN A 49 -18.53 -14.83 16.84
C GLN A 49 -19.48 -13.61 16.84
N ARG A 50 -19.03 -12.52 16.22
CA ARG A 50 -19.69 -11.20 16.20
C ARG A 50 -20.88 -11.13 15.26
N VAL A 51 -20.87 -12.00 14.26
CA VAL A 51 -21.87 -12.13 13.20
C VAL A 51 -22.35 -13.57 13.19
N SER A 52 -23.65 -13.77 13.02
CA SER A 52 -24.26 -15.08 12.77
C SER A 52 -25.21 -14.92 11.58
N LEU A 53 -25.00 -15.73 10.54
CA LEU A 53 -25.73 -15.70 9.27
C LEU A 53 -26.33 -17.07 8.98
N ASP A 54 -27.55 -17.07 8.45
CA ASP A 54 -28.16 -18.22 7.79
C ASP A 54 -27.93 -18.09 6.28
N MET A 55 -26.89 -18.77 5.79
CA MET A 55 -26.41 -18.59 4.41
C MET A 55 -27.37 -19.17 3.37
N GLU A 56 -28.09 -20.25 3.70
CA GLU A 56 -29.08 -20.87 2.81
C GLU A 56 -30.22 -19.88 2.53
N LYS A 57 -30.75 -19.26 3.58
CA LYS A 57 -31.79 -18.23 3.45
C LYS A 57 -31.30 -17.00 2.73
N ILE A 58 -30.09 -16.52 3.03
CA ILE A 58 -29.51 -15.35 2.36
C ILE A 58 -29.39 -15.61 0.86
N LYS A 59 -28.86 -16.75 0.43
CA LYS A 59 -28.79 -17.15 -0.99
C LYS A 59 -30.17 -17.20 -1.63
N ALA A 60 -31.14 -17.84 -0.98
CA ALA A 60 -32.52 -17.92 -1.46
C ALA A 60 -33.19 -16.55 -1.61
N TRP A 61 -32.87 -15.57 -0.76
CA TRP A 61 -33.37 -14.20 -0.87
C TRP A 61 -32.64 -13.36 -1.91
N ILE A 62 -31.31 -13.53 -2.07
CA ILE A 62 -30.53 -12.89 -3.13
C ILE A 62 -31.00 -13.38 -4.51
N ALA A 63 -31.25 -14.69 -4.67
CA ALA A 63 -31.83 -15.26 -5.89
C ALA A 63 -33.22 -14.69 -6.23
N LYS A 64 -34.01 -14.29 -5.22
CA LYS A 64 -35.29 -13.56 -5.38
C LYS A 64 -35.11 -12.05 -5.63
N GLY A 65 -33.88 -11.57 -5.85
CA GLY A 65 -33.57 -10.16 -6.11
C GLY A 65 -33.43 -9.28 -4.87
N ALA A 66 -33.34 -9.83 -3.65
CA ALA A 66 -33.13 -9.02 -2.46
C ALA A 66 -31.72 -8.40 -2.44
N GLN A 67 -31.64 -7.08 -2.28
CA GLN A 67 -30.40 -6.32 -2.31
C GLN A 67 -29.84 -6.12 -0.89
N PRO A 68 -28.66 -6.67 -0.53
CA PRO A 68 -28.04 -6.40 0.76
C PRO A 68 -27.50 -4.96 0.84
N THR A 69 -27.50 -4.37 2.03
CA THR A 69 -26.81 -3.09 2.27
C THR A 69 -25.30 -3.31 2.41
N ASP A 70 -24.45 -2.30 2.10
CA ASP A 70 -22.97 -2.42 2.12
C ASP A 70 -22.41 -3.17 3.36
N ARG A 71 -22.89 -2.84 4.57
CA ARG A 71 -22.43 -3.51 5.79
C ARG A 71 -22.81 -4.99 5.85
N VAL A 72 -23.97 -5.37 5.29
CA VAL A 72 -24.44 -6.76 5.20
C VAL A 72 -23.73 -7.48 4.05
N GLY A 73 -23.51 -6.82 2.91
CA GLY A 73 -22.70 -7.34 1.80
C GLY A 73 -21.29 -7.72 2.23
N ARG A 74 -20.65 -6.89 3.08
CA ARG A 74 -19.39 -7.24 3.76
C ARG A 74 -19.50 -8.53 4.57
N PHE A 75 -20.50 -8.65 5.45
CA PHE A 75 -20.67 -9.86 6.26
C PHE A 75 -20.90 -11.12 5.42
N ILE A 76 -21.60 -11.00 4.28
CA ILE A 76 -21.82 -12.11 3.34
C ILE A 76 -20.50 -12.48 2.65
N HIS A 77 -19.76 -11.49 2.15
CA HIS A 77 -18.44 -11.68 1.54
C HIS A 77 -17.41 -12.27 2.52
N ASP A 78 -17.37 -11.79 3.76
CA ASP A 78 -16.49 -12.27 4.84
C ASP A 78 -16.83 -13.71 5.27
N ALA A 79 -18.06 -14.17 5.05
CA ALA A 79 -18.52 -15.52 5.40
C ALA A 79 -18.41 -16.52 4.23
N GLU A 80 -18.70 -16.09 3.00
CA GLU A 80 -18.58 -16.89 1.78
C GLU A 80 -18.26 -16.00 0.57
N ALA A 81 -17.00 -16.05 0.13
CA ALA A 81 -16.54 -15.32 -1.04
C ALA A 81 -17.35 -15.72 -2.28
N GLY A 82 -17.85 -14.72 -3.02
CA GLY A 82 -18.67 -14.93 -4.22
C GLY A 82 -20.19 -14.92 -3.98
N ALA A 83 -20.68 -15.09 -2.75
CA ALA A 83 -22.13 -15.02 -2.47
C ALA A 83 -22.71 -13.60 -2.65
N TRP A 84 -21.87 -12.57 -2.57
CA TRP A 84 -22.20 -11.20 -2.99
C TRP A 84 -20.93 -10.47 -3.45
N ALA A 85 -21.01 -9.76 -4.58
CA ALA A 85 -19.91 -8.94 -5.10
C ALA A 85 -19.75 -7.65 -4.27
N TRP A 86 -19.10 -7.76 -3.11
CA TRP A 86 -18.60 -6.62 -2.36
C TRP A 86 -17.12 -6.42 -2.64
N GLU A 87 -16.78 -5.41 -3.44
CA GLU A 87 -15.40 -4.99 -3.60
C GLU A 87 -15.03 -3.97 -2.51
N LYS A 88 -13.87 -4.19 -1.88
CA LYS A 88 -13.27 -3.23 -0.95
C LYS A 88 -12.81 -2.00 -1.76
N GLY A 89 -13.59 -0.92 -1.69
CA GLY A 89 -13.31 0.31 -2.43
C GLY A 89 -11.85 0.76 -2.33
N ASN A 90 -11.15 0.73 -3.46
CA ASN A 90 -9.78 1.22 -3.60
C ASN A 90 -9.82 2.71 -3.96
N ASN A 91 -9.09 3.54 -3.21
CA ASN A 91 -8.95 4.97 -3.53
C ASN A 91 -7.50 5.27 -3.94
N PRO A 92 -7.14 5.14 -5.23
CA PRO A 92 -5.76 5.32 -5.68
C PRO A 92 -5.24 6.75 -5.41
N LYS A 93 -6.10 7.76 -5.45
CA LYS A 93 -5.74 9.17 -5.16
C LYS A 93 -5.28 9.41 -3.72
N LYS A 94 -5.58 8.49 -2.78
CA LYS A 94 -5.09 8.58 -1.40
C LYS A 94 -3.60 8.20 -1.26
N ALA A 95 -3.07 7.43 -2.21
CA ALA A 95 -1.66 7.05 -2.23
C ALA A 95 -0.77 8.14 -2.87
N GLU A 96 -1.36 9.12 -3.56
CA GLU A 96 -0.59 10.20 -4.18
C GLU A 96 0.00 11.15 -3.12
N PRO A 97 1.32 11.44 -3.18
CA PRO A 97 1.91 12.47 -2.34
C PRO A 97 1.33 13.86 -2.69
N GLY A 98 1.11 14.68 -1.67
CA GLY A 98 0.63 16.06 -1.86
C GLY A 98 1.60 16.93 -2.67
N ILE A 99 1.12 18.05 -3.21
CA ILE A 99 1.88 18.94 -4.13
C ILE A 99 3.27 19.27 -3.57
N LYS A 100 3.36 19.73 -2.31
CA LYS A 100 4.62 20.04 -1.60
C LYS A 100 5.58 18.87 -1.38
N ALA A 101 5.10 17.63 -1.53
CA ALA A 101 5.95 16.44 -1.51
C ALA A 101 6.42 16.07 -2.92
N LYS A 102 5.57 16.27 -3.95
CA LYS A 102 5.96 16.15 -5.36
C LYS A 102 7.03 17.21 -5.73
N GLU A 103 6.85 18.46 -5.33
CA GLU A 103 7.82 19.56 -5.52
C GLU A 103 9.18 19.26 -4.86
N ARG A 104 9.18 18.81 -3.60
CA ARG A 104 10.43 18.45 -2.89
C ARG A 104 11.11 17.19 -3.44
N LEU A 105 10.37 16.29 -4.08
CA LEU A 105 10.95 15.15 -4.78
C LEU A 105 11.55 15.56 -6.13
N ALA A 106 10.92 16.51 -6.85
CA ALA A 106 11.47 17.10 -8.07
C ALA A 106 12.77 17.87 -7.76
N GLU A 107 12.76 18.80 -6.81
CA GLU A 107 13.95 19.58 -6.43
C GLU A 107 15.12 18.69 -5.97
N LYS A 108 14.81 17.56 -5.31
CA LYS A 108 15.83 16.57 -4.93
C LYS A 108 16.33 15.78 -6.14
N ALA A 109 15.46 15.37 -7.05
CA ALA A 109 15.86 14.66 -8.26
C ALA A 109 16.70 15.54 -9.20
N GLU A 110 16.37 16.82 -9.32
CA GLU A 110 17.16 17.81 -10.06
C GLU A 110 18.55 17.98 -9.43
N LYS A 111 18.63 18.18 -8.11
CA LYS A 111 19.92 18.26 -7.39
C LYS A 111 20.73 16.98 -7.46
N GLU A 112 20.10 15.81 -7.41
CA GLU A 112 20.79 14.52 -7.53
C GLU A 112 21.25 14.25 -8.97
N ALA A 113 20.54 14.77 -9.98
CA ALA A 113 20.96 14.76 -11.38
C ALA A 113 22.11 15.73 -11.64
N GLU A 114 22.08 16.96 -11.09
CA GLU A 114 23.20 17.92 -11.15
C GLU A 114 24.45 17.35 -10.47
N LEU A 115 24.32 16.75 -9.28
CA LEU A 115 25.44 16.12 -8.58
C LEU A 115 25.99 14.91 -9.34
N LYS A 116 25.15 14.12 -10.01
CA LYS A 116 25.61 13.01 -10.87
C LYS A 116 26.29 13.51 -12.13
N ALA A 117 25.73 14.53 -12.81
CA ALA A 117 26.35 15.13 -13.98
C ALA A 117 27.72 15.74 -13.63
N ALA A 118 27.82 16.48 -12.52
CA ALA A 118 29.10 17.02 -12.05
C ALA A 118 30.09 15.92 -11.62
N GLN A 119 29.62 14.78 -11.13
CA GLN A 119 30.47 13.61 -10.84
C GLN A 119 30.93 12.89 -12.12
N GLU A 120 30.05 12.72 -13.12
CA GLU A 120 30.41 12.16 -14.43
C GLU A 120 31.37 13.08 -15.20
N GLU A 121 31.21 14.41 -15.10
CA GLU A 121 32.08 15.40 -15.73
C GLU A 121 33.44 15.47 -15.01
N ALA A 122 33.48 15.35 -13.68
CA ALA A 122 34.73 15.20 -12.92
C ALA A 122 35.43 13.85 -13.15
N GLU A 123 34.69 12.75 -13.30
CA GLU A 123 35.24 11.43 -13.63
C GLU A 123 35.77 11.41 -15.08
N ALA A 124 35.07 12.07 -16.03
CA ALA A 124 35.54 12.25 -17.40
C ALA A 124 36.82 13.12 -17.46
N ALA A 125 36.90 14.20 -16.67
CA ALA A 125 38.10 15.01 -16.56
C ALA A 125 39.28 14.23 -15.97
N ALA A 126 39.07 13.49 -14.87
CA ALA A 126 40.09 12.63 -14.27
C ALA A 126 40.55 11.49 -15.21
N LYS A 127 39.67 11.02 -16.09
CA LYS A 127 40.00 10.00 -17.10
C LYS A 127 40.74 10.58 -18.30
N ALA A 128 40.45 11.82 -18.69
CA ALA A 128 41.24 12.56 -19.68
C ALA A 128 42.64 12.92 -19.16
N GLU A 129 42.78 13.24 -17.87
CA GLU A 129 44.08 13.48 -17.22
C GLU A 129 44.89 12.18 -17.03
N ALA A 130 44.23 11.02 -16.95
CA ALA A 130 44.87 9.70 -16.93
C ALA A 130 45.32 9.16 -18.31
N GLU A 131 44.86 9.76 -19.41
CA GLU A 131 45.31 9.43 -20.78
C GLU A 131 46.44 10.36 -21.27
N ALA A 132 46.75 11.42 -20.51
CA ALA A 132 47.80 12.39 -20.82
C ALA A 132 49.27 11.96 -20.55
N PRO A 133 49.62 10.99 -19.66
CA PRO A 133 51.00 10.59 -19.39
C PRO A 133 51.38 9.28 -20.11
N ALA A 134 50.95 9.11 -21.37
CA ALA A 134 51.20 7.90 -22.16
C ALA A 134 51.84 8.15 -23.55
N GLU A 135 52.08 9.40 -23.95
CA GLU A 135 52.73 9.75 -25.22
C GLU A 135 53.84 10.82 -25.08
N GLU A 136 54.72 10.67 -24.09
CA GLU A 136 56.10 11.18 -24.18
C GLU A 136 57.06 10.34 -23.30
N GLU A 137 57.25 9.06 -23.65
CA GLU A 137 58.37 8.27 -23.13
C GLU A 137 59.67 8.61 -23.89
N ALA A 138 60.72 8.89 -23.12
CA ALA A 138 62.15 9.00 -23.44
C ALA A 138 62.63 8.35 -24.78
N PRO A 139 63.68 8.88 -25.48
CA PRO A 139 65.01 9.00 -24.85
C PRO A 139 66.06 10.00 -25.42
N ALA A 140 66.98 10.45 -24.54
CA ALA A 140 68.40 10.74 -24.82
C ALA A 140 69.13 10.81 -23.46
N GLU A 141 69.91 9.80 -23.06
CA GLU A 141 71.34 9.59 -23.41
C GLU A 141 72.26 10.54 -22.60
N GLU A 142 73.28 10.13 -21.84
CA GLU A 142 73.74 8.85 -21.26
C GLU A 142 74.50 9.26 -19.94
N ALA A 143 74.39 8.60 -18.78
CA ALA A 143 74.93 7.27 -18.41
C ALA A 143 76.48 7.24 -18.21
N PRO A 144 77.07 6.19 -17.59
CA PRO A 144 76.80 5.73 -16.22
C PRO A 144 78.06 5.25 -15.44
N ALA A 145 77.85 4.73 -14.21
CA ALA A 145 78.68 3.72 -13.51
C ALA A 145 80.12 4.13 -13.08
N GLU A 146 80.79 3.60 -12.05
CA GLU A 146 80.52 2.63 -10.96
C GLU A 146 81.57 2.92 -9.82
N ALA A 147 81.55 2.39 -8.58
CA ALA A 147 80.76 1.34 -7.92
C ALA A 147 80.64 1.57 -6.38
N ALA A 148 80.36 0.49 -5.64
CA ALA A 148 80.19 0.35 -4.20
C ALA A 148 81.38 0.74 -3.28
N ALA A 149 81.08 1.25 -2.07
CA ALA A 149 81.49 0.62 -0.80
C ALA A 149 80.82 1.28 0.43
N GLU A 150 80.58 0.45 1.45
CA GLU A 150 80.06 0.73 2.78
C GLU A 150 81.22 1.00 3.76
N GLU A 151 81.25 2.14 4.48
CA GLU A 151 81.63 2.16 5.90
C GLU A 151 81.39 3.49 6.65
N GLU A 152 81.42 3.32 7.96
CA GLU A 152 81.22 4.14 9.15
C GLU A 152 81.99 5.49 9.32
N LYS A 153 81.58 6.22 10.38
CA LYS A 153 82.29 7.24 11.21
C LYS A 153 82.15 8.76 10.94
N SER A 154 81.28 9.35 11.75
CA SER A 154 81.54 10.43 12.72
C SER A 154 82.48 11.62 12.37
N GLU A 155 81.91 12.82 12.43
CA GLU A 155 82.27 13.85 13.42
C GLU A 155 81.01 14.64 13.86
#